data_AF-A0A7J9WLL7-F1
#
_entry.id   AF-A0A7J9WLL7-F1
#
_cell.length_a   1.000
_cell.length_b   1.000
_cell.length_c   1.000
_cell.angle_alpha   90.00
_cell.angle_beta   90.00
_cell.angle_gamma   90.00
#
_symmetry.space_group_name_H-M   'P 1'
#
loop_
_entity.id
_entity.type
_entity.pdbx_description
1 polymer ?
#
loop_
_entity_poly.entity_id
_entity_poly.type
_entity_poly.pdbx_seq_one_letter_code
_entity_poly.pdbx_strand_id
1 'polypeptide(L)'
;MSHTIEVRELVGDEILVIDPDEENFLTNLLRFGQQAIYTGTNMMFDSAVAQPMKGYVDAALAGEREEAARRHQGMEKIRALHRRWVLQPWREAGLCPLGAIKFWTAQLGMTGGPVPAPLPGLDSAEQDRLRAELVAVGLVDEAAGR
;
A
#
# COMPACT_ATOMS: atom_id res chain seq x y z
N MET A 1 -11.43 -10.47 4.92
CA MET A 1 -12.04 -11.32 3.87
C MET A 1 -13.42 -11.90 4.20
N SER A 2 -13.66 -12.61 5.31
CA SER A 2 -14.96 -13.30 5.55
C SER A 2 -16.20 -12.40 5.43
N HIS A 3 -16.18 -11.24 6.10
CA HIS A 3 -17.30 -10.28 6.03
C HIS A 3 -17.53 -9.73 4.62
N THR A 4 -16.46 -9.46 3.87
CA THR A 4 -16.56 -8.96 2.48
C THR A 4 -17.17 -10.01 1.55
N ILE A 5 -16.90 -11.30 1.78
CA ILE A 5 -17.49 -12.41 1.01
C ILE A 5 -18.98 -12.53 1.31
N GLU A 6 -19.38 -12.50 2.58
CA GLU A 6 -20.80 -12.55 2.97
C GLU A 6 -21.60 -11.40 2.35
N VAL A 7 -21.05 -10.17 2.34
CA VAL A 7 -21.71 -9.03 1.69
C VAL A 7 -21.84 -9.25 0.18
N ARG A 8 -20.83 -9.81 -0.51
CA ARG A 8 -20.91 -10.13 -1.94
C ARG A 8 -22.01 -11.14 -2.24
N GLU A 9 -22.15 -12.16 -1.41
CA GLU A 9 -23.20 -13.17 -1.56
C GLU A 9 -24.60 -12.55 -1.41
N LEU A 10 -24.76 -11.57 -0.51
CA LEU A 10 -26.03 -10.89 -0.28
C LEU A 10 -26.43 -9.91 -1.39
N VAL A 11 -25.46 -9.17 -1.95
CA VAL A 11 -25.73 -8.09 -2.92
C VAL A 11 -25.59 -8.53 -4.38
N GLY A 12 -25.00 -9.69 -4.64
CA GLY A 12 -24.72 -10.18 -5.99
C GLY A 12 -23.95 -9.15 -6.82
N ASP A 13 -24.42 -8.92 -8.05
CA ASP A 13 -23.83 -7.96 -8.98
C ASP A 13 -24.44 -6.54 -8.87
N GLU A 14 -25.34 -6.29 -7.91
CA GLU A 14 -26.00 -4.99 -7.76
C GLU A 14 -25.09 -3.93 -7.12
N ILE A 15 -24.12 -4.37 -6.31
CA ILE A 15 -23.22 -3.49 -5.56
C ILE A 15 -21.78 -3.98 -5.68
N LEU A 16 -20.87 -3.08 -6.09
CA LEU A 16 -19.44 -3.34 -6.07
C LEU A 16 -18.92 -3.34 -4.63
N VAL A 17 -18.53 -4.51 -4.13
CA VAL A 17 -17.93 -4.68 -2.79
C VAL A 17 -16.40 -4.69 -2.87
N ILE A 18 -15.77 -3.68 -2.27
CA ILE A 18 -14.32 -3.49 -2.26
C ILE A 18 -13.74 -3.91 -0.90
N ASP A 19 -12.83 -4.89 -0.90
CA ASP A 19 -11.90 -5.09 0.21
C ASP A 19 -10.76 -4.05 0.07
N PRO A 20 -10.53 -3.18 1.07
CA PRO A 20 -9.49 -2.16 1.01
C PRO A 20 -8.07 -2.71 1.24
N ASP A 21 -7.93 -3.97 1.66
CA ASP A 21 -6.65 -4.59 1.97
C ASP A 21 -5.93 -5.06 0.70
N GLU A 22 -4.77 -4.46 0.44
CA GLU A 22 -3.93 -4.76 -0.72
C GLU A 22 -3.49 -6.23 -0.74
N GLU A 23 -3.24 -6.84 0.43
CA GLU A 23 -2.79 -8.25 0.50
C GLU A 23 -3.85 -9.23 -0.03
N ASN A 24 -5.12 -8.83 0.05
CA ASN A 24 -6.25 -9.62 -0.45
C ASN A 24 -6.59 -9.28 -1.90
N PHE A 25 -6.03 -8.20 -2.47
CA PHE A 25 -6.50 -7.63 -3.73
C PHE A 25 -6.34 -8.57 -4.91
N LEU A 26 -5.20 -9.26 -5.05
CA LEU A 26 -5.00 -10.21 -6.15
C LEU A 26 -6.04 -11.34 -6.11
N THR A 27 -6.31 -11.90 -4.93
CA THR A 27 -7.33 -12.94 -4.75
C THR A 27 -8.72 -12.39 -5.09
N ASN A 28 -9.03 -11.19 -4.62
CA ASN A 28 -10.30 -10.52 -4.88
C ASN A 28 -10.52 -10.24 -6.36
N LEU A 29 -9.49 -9.78 -7.07
CA LEU A 29 -9.51 -9.55 -8.51
C LEU A 29 -9.74 -10.87 -9.28
N LEU A 30 -8.97 -11.91 -8.96
CA LEU A 30 -8.99 -13.17 -9.73
C LEU A 30 -10.14 -14.13 -9.40
N ARG A 31 -10.71 -14.05 -8.19
CA ARG A 31 -11.74 -15.00 -7.70
C ARG A 31 -13.12 -14.38 -7.56
N PHE A 32 -13.18 -13.11 -7.16
CA PHE A 32 -14.42 -12.44 -6.79
C PHE A 32 -14.74 -11.26 -7.70
N GLY A 33 -13.98 -11.06 -8.78
CA GLY A 33 -14.22 -10.01 -9.76
C GLY A 33 -14.09 -8.59 -9.20
N GLN A 34 -13.40 -8.39 -8.09
CA GLN A 34 -13.21 -7.03 -7.53
C GLN A 34 -12.46 -6.16 -8.54
N GLN A 35 -13.10 -5.07 -8.98
CA GLN A 35 -12.61 -4.25 -10.09
C GLN A 35 -11.71 -3.08 -9.64
N ALA A 36 -11.70 -2.76 -8.36
CA ALA A 36 -10.98 -1.61 -7.82
C ALA A 36 -10.44 -1.88 -6.42
N ILE A 37 -9.40 -1.15 -6.04
CA ILE A 37 -8.93 -1.03 -4.65
C ILE A 37 -9.07 0.42 -4.22
N TYR A 38 -9.65 0.62 -3.04
CA TYR A 38 -9.84 1.94 -2.47
C TYR A 38 -9.41 1.94 -1.02
N THR A 39 -8.26 2.57 -0.76
CA THR A 39 -7.68 2.70 0.58
C THR A 39 -6.84 3.97 0.63
N GLY A 40 -6.64 4.53 1.83
CA GLY A 40 -5.81 5.71 2.04
C GLY A 40 -4.31 5.45 1.98
N THR A 41 -3.87 4.25 1.59
CA THR A 41 -2.44 3.87 1.59
C THR A 41 -1.97 3.17 0.31
N ASN A 42 -2.83 2.99 -0.70
CA ASN A 42 -2.48 2.30 -1.96
C ASN A 42 -1.36 3.03 -2.73
N MET A 43 -1.33 4.36 -2.67
CA MET A 43 -0.29 5.17 -3.27
C MET A 43 1.11 4.97 -2.68
N MET A 44 1.23 4.21 -1.58
CA MET A 44 2.50 3.97 -0.91
C MET A 44 3.28 2.79 -1.50
N PHE A 45 2.69 2.03 -2.42
CA PHE A 45 3.31 0.81 -2.98
C PHE A 45 4.01 1.01 -4.32
N ASP A 46 3.74 2.11 -5.02
CA ASP A 46 4.33 2.42 -6.33
C ASP A 46 5.05 3.78 -6.29
N SER A 47 6.14 3.89 -7.04
CA SER A 47 6.91 5.11 -7.26
C SER A 47 7.22 5.31 -8.74
N ALA A 48 7.92 6.38 -9.09
CA ALA A 48 8.40 6.59 -10.45
C ALA A 48 9.46 5.56 -10.88
N VAL A 49 10.17 4.95 -9.93
CA VAL A 49 11.30 4.04 -10.19
C VAL A 49 10.91 2.57 -10.06
N ALA A 50 9.89 2.27 -9.25
CA ALA A 50 9.38 0.92 -9.05
C ALA A 50 7.85 0.92 -8.92
N GLN A 51 7.17 0.12 -9.75
CA GLN A 51 5.71 0.01 -9.75
C GLN A 51 5.25 -1.44 -9.46
N PRO A 52 5.60 -2.02 -8.30
CA PRO A 52 5.31 -3.43 -8.00
C PRO A 52 3.81 -3.73 -7.88
N MET A 53 3.00 -2.80 -7.34
CA MET A 53 1.57 -2.99 -7.20
C MET A 53 0.91 -2.99 -8.58
N LYS A 54 1.12 -1.91 -9.36
CA LYS A 54 0.71 -1.87 -10.76
C LYS A 54 1.18 -3.11 -11.53
N GLY A 55 2.42 -3.54 -11.28
CA GLY A 55 3.04 -4.67 -11.96
C GLY A 55 2.29 -5.99 -11.80
N TYR A 56 1.79 -6.33 -10.60
CA TYR A 56 1.00 -7.56 -10.44
C TYR A 56 -0.44 -7.39 -10.93
N VAL A 57 -1.00 -6.17 -10.82
CA VAL A 57 -2.36 -5.87 -11.28
C VAL A 57 -2.43 -5.99 -12.79
N ASP A 58 -1.47 -5.41 -13.52
CA ASP A 58 -1.40 -5.50 -14.98
C ASP A 58 -1.29 -6.97 -15.43
N ALA A 59 -0.44 -7.77 -14.79
CA ALA A 59 -0.31 -9.20 -15.08
C ALA A 59 -1.61 -9.96 -14.82
N ALA A 60 -2.32 -9.64 -13.73
CA ALA A 60 -3.60 -10.26 -13.42
C ALA A 60 -4.68 -9.90 -14.46
N LEU A 61 -4.73 -8.64 -14.90
CA LEU A 61 -5.66 -8.17 -15.93
C LEU A 61 -5.34 -8.75 -17.32
N ALA A 62 -4.06 -9.03 -17.60
CA ALA A 62 -3.63 -9.72 -18.82
C ALA A 62 -3.90 -11.24 -18.79
N GLY A 63 -4.38 -11.79 -17.67
CA GLY A 63 -4.62 -13.22 -17.49
C GLY A 63 -3.36 -14.03 -17.13
N GLU A 64 -2.22 -13.37 -16.89
CA GLU A 64 -0.94 -13.98 -16.54
C GLU A 64 -0.88 -14.35 -15.04
N ARG A 65 -1.69 -15.33 -14.63
CA ARG A 65 -1.92 -15.68 -13.22
C ARG A 65 -0.65 -16.00 -12.43
N GLU A 66 0.30 -16.71 -13.04
CA GLU A 66 1.55 -17.09 -12.37
C GLU A 66 2.49 -15.89 -12.17
N GLU A 67 2.57 -14.99 -13.17
CA GLU A 67 3.35 -13.75 -13.06
C GLU A 67 2.74 -12.81 -12.01
N ALA A 68 1.41 -12.67 -12.03
CA ALA A 68 0.70 -11.90 -11.03
C ALA A 68 0.97 -12.42 -9.61
N ALA A 69 0.90 -13.74 -9.40
CA ALA A 69 1.18 -14.36 -8.11
C ALA A 69 2.63 -14.13 -7.66
N ARG A 70 3.61 -14.32 -8.56
CA ARG A 70 5.03 -14.07 -8.27
C ARG A 70 5.28 -12.61 -7.88
N ARG A 71 4.75 -11.65 -8.63
CA ARG A 71 4.92 -10.22 -8.34
C ARG A 71 4.24 -9.83 -7.03
N HIS A 72 3.03 -10.32 -6.81
CA HIS A 72 2.29 -10.11 -5.57
C HIS A 72 3.01 -10.68 -4.35
N GLN A 73 3.65 -11.85 -4.46
CA GLN A 73 4.50 -12.38 -3.39
C GLN A 73 5.75 -11.53 -3.18
N GLY A 74 6.34 -10.98 -4.24
CA GLY A 74 7.49 -10.08 -4.17
C GLY A 74 7.25 -8.80 -3.35
N MET A 75 5.99 -8.38 -3.20
CA MET A 75 5.62 -7.20 -2.40
C MET A 75 5.75 -7.38 -0.89
N GLU A 76 6.01 -8.58 -0.40
CA GLU A 76 6.03 -8.88 1.04
C GLU A 76 6.99 -7.97 1.84
N LYS A 77 8.13 -7.60 1.25
CA LYS A 77 9.08 -6.67 1.89
C LYS A 77 8.47 -5.28 2.09
N ILE A 78 7.73 -4.78 1.11
CA ILE A 78 7.08 -3.46 1.18
C ILE A 78 5.88 -3.51 2.14
N ARG A 79 5.11 -4.61 2.12
CA ARG A 79 4.03 -4.86 3.08
C ARG A 79 4.52 -4.90 4.51
N ALA A 80 5.69 -5.51 4.76
CA ALA A 80 6.31 -5.52 6.07
C ALA A 80 6.64 -4.09 6.56
N LEU A 81 7.13 -3.22 5.68
CA LEU A 81 7.33 -1.80 6.00
C LEU A 81 6.00 -1.10 6.29
N HIS A 82 4.99 -1.28 5.44
CA HIS A 82 3.67 -0.69 5.62
C HIS A 82 3.02 -1.13 6.94
N ARG A 83 3.14 -2.42 7.30
CA ARG A 83 2.68 -2.93 8.59
C ARG A 83 3.40 -2.25 9.75
N ARG A 84 4.73 -2.13 9.70
CA ARG A 84 5.53 -1.52 10.76
C ARG A 84 5.29 -0.02 10.93
N TRP A 85 5.24 0.74 9.84
CA TRP A 85 5.20 2.20 9.89
C TRP A 85 3.79 2.78 9.85
N VAL A 86 2.81 2.01 9.37
CA VAL A 86 1.44 2.50 9.17
C VAL A 86 0.44 1.72 10.01
N LEU A 87 0.31 0.40 9.78
CA LEU A 87 -0.77 -0.36 10.40
C LEU A 87 -0.57 -0.60 11.90
N GLN A 88 0.65 -0.91 12.32
CA GLN A 88 0.96 -1.18 13.73
C GLN A 88 0.78 0.09 14.59
N PRO A 89 1.36 1.26 14.24
CA PRO A 89 1.12 2.49 15.00
C PRO A 89 -0.34 2.88 15.05
N TRP A 90 -1.08 2.70 13.95
CA TRP A 90 -2.52 2.95 13.94
C TRP A 90 -3.24 2.04 14.95
N ARG A 91 -2.99 0.73 14.91
CA ARG A 91 -3.65 -0.24 15.80
C ARG A 91 -3.31 -0.02 17.28
N GLU A 92 -2.06 0.32 17.58
CA GLU A 92 -1.58 0.45 18.96
C GLU A 92 -1.94 1.80 19.58
N ALA A 93 -1.79 2.90 18.83
CA ALA A 93 -2.04 4.25 19.34
C ALA A 93 -3.46 4.75 19.07
N GLY A 94 -4.25 4.04 18.24
CA GLY A 94 -5.56 4.51 17.78
C GLY A 94 -5.50 5.77 16.91
N LEU A 95 -4.31 6.15 16.45
CA LEU A 95 -4.06 7.38 15.70
C LEU A 95 -3.43 7.03 14.35
N CYS A 96 -4.03 7.54 13.27
CA CYS A 96 -3.46 7.40 11.93
C CYS A 96 -2.05 8.05 11.90
N PRO A 97 -0.99 7.31 11.54
CA PRO A 97 0.38 7.82 11.57
C PRO A 97 0.67 8.71 10.35
N LEU A 98 0.01 9.87 10.32
CA LEU A 98 0.05 10.80 9.19
C LEU A 98 1.47 11.32 8.90
N GLY A 99 2.32 11.43 9.93
CA GLY A 99 3.74 11.75 9.78
C GLY A 99 4.48 10.75 8.90
N ALA A 100 4.32 9.45 9.18
CA ALA A 100 4.94 8.39 8.38
C ALA A 100 4.36 8.34 6.96
N ILE A 101 3.03 8.45 6.81
CA ILE A 101 2.37 8.45 5.50
C ILE A 101 2.83 9.63 4.63
N LYS A 102 2.86 10.84 5.19
CA LYS A 102 3.32 12.05 4.47
C LYS A 102 4.80 11.96 4.12
N PHE A 103 5.64 11.51 5.04
CA PHE A 103 7.06 11.37 4.76
C PHE A 103 7.32 10.33 3.67
N TRP A 104 6.72 9.14 3.78
CA TRP A 104 6.83 8.08 2.78
C TRP A 104 6.38 8.57 1.40
N THR A 105 5.17 9.11 1.29
CA THR A 105 4.65 9.58 -0.01
C THR A 105 5.50 10.72 -0.60
N ALA A 106 6.10 11.59 0.23
CA ALA A 106 7.09 12.56 -0.23
C ALA A 106 8.35 11.91 -0.83
N GLN A 107 8.83 10.79 -0.26
CA GLN A 107 9.96 10.04 -0.83
C GLN A 107 9.63 9.43 -2.21
N LEU A 108 8.35 9.17 -2.49
CA LEU A 108 7.87 8.69 -3.78
C LEU A 108 7.68 9.82 -4.81
N GLY A 109 7.95 11.08 -4.43
CA GLY A 109 7.80 12.26 -5.28
C GLY A 109 6.45 12.96 -5.17
N MET A 110 5.59 12.59 -4.22
CA MET A 110 4.28 13.21 -4.03
C MET A 110 4.37 14.50 -3.21
N THR A 111 3.61 15.53 -3.60
CA THR A 111 3.50 16.78 -2.84
C THR A 111 2.27 16.73 -1.92
N GLY A 112 2.49 16.55 -0.61
CA GLY A 112 1.42 16.43 0.39
C GLY A 112 1.38 17.51 1.47
N GLY A 113 2.36 18.41 1.51
CA GLY A 113 2.51 19.44 2.56
C GLY A 113 2.83 18.89 3.96
N PRO A 114 3.08 19.75 4.96
CA PRO A 114 3.47 19.33 6.30
C PRO A 114 2.34 18.60 7.05
N VAL A 115 2.69 17.90 8.12
CA VAL A 115 1.72 17.32 9.07
C VAL A 115 1.02 18.47 9.80
N PRO A 116 -0.33 18.56 9.80
CA PRO A 116 -1.03 19.62 10.50
C PRO A 116 -0.98 19.41 12.02
N ALA A 117 -0.79 20.49 12.78
CA ALA A 117 -0.90 20.44 14.23
C ALA A 117 -2.34 20.08 14.65
N PRO A 118 -2.54 19.31 15.73
CA PRO A 118 -1.53 18.83 16.70
C PRO A 118 -0.98 17.42 16.38
N LEU A 119 -1.11 16.92 15.14
CA LEU A 119 -0.69 15.55 14.81
C LEU A 119 0.85 15.42 14.85
N PRO A 120 1.37 14.31 15.41
CA PRO A 120 2.82 14.10 15.49
C PRO A 120 3.41 13.83 14.10
N GLY A 121 4.52 14.51 13.82
CA GLY A 121 5.42 14.18 12.71
C GLY A 121 6.50 13.19 13.13
N LEU A 122 7.25 12.68 12.15
CA LEU A 122 8.46 11.90 12.42
C LEU A 122 9.62 12.82 12.81
N ASP A 123 10.45 12.40 13.76
CA ASP A 123 11.73 13.06 14.04
C ASP A 123 12.78 12.75 12.96
N SER A 124 13.94 13.41 13.02
CA SER A 124 15.00 13.23 12.00
C SER A 124 15.53 11.80 11.93
N ALA A 125 15.65 11.11 13.08
CA ALA A 125 16.18 9.75 13.12
C ALA A 125 15.17 8.74 12.53
N GLU A 126 13.87 8.94 12.79
CA GLU A 126 12.79 8.16 12.19
C GLU A 126 12.71 8.38 10.67
N GLN A 127 12.87 9.63 10.22
CA GLN A 127 12.91 9.97 8.79
C GLN A 127 14.08 9.28 8.07
N ASP A 128 15.29 9.36 8.62
CA ASP A 128 16.47 8.72 8.06
C ASP A 128 16.31 7.20 7.99
N ARG A 129 15.76 6.60 9.06
CA ARG A 129 15.50 5.16 9.11
C ARG A 129 14.46 4.73 8.09
N LEU A 130 13.31 5.39 8.02
CA LEU A 130 12.25 5.05 7.06
C LEU A 130 12.78 5.19 5.64
N ARG A 131 13.53 6.26 5.33
CA ARG A 131 14.14 6.44 4.01
C ARG A 131 15.11 5.31 3.66
N ALA A 132 16.01 4.95 4.57
CA ALA A 132 16.95 3.85 4.33
C ALA A 132 16.24 2.51 4.08
N GLU A 133 15.15 2.24 4.79
CA GLU A 133 14.34 1.04 4.60
C GLU A 133 13.59 1.06 3.24
N LEU A 134 13.08 2.21 2.80
CA LEU A 134 12.45 2.37 1.48
C LEU A 134 13.43 2.13 0.32
N VAL A 135 14.66 2.60 0.48
CA VAL A 135 15.77 2.31 -0.46
C VAL A 135 16.10 0.82 -0.46
N ALA A 136 16.21 0.20 0.71
CA ALA A 136 16.56 -1.22 0.84
C ALA A 136 15.53 -2.17 0.19
N VAL A 137 14.26 -1.76 0.11
CA VAL A 137 13.21 -2.52 -0.60
C VAL A 137 13.06 -2.13 -2.08
N GLY A 138 13.89 -1.19 -2.57
CA GLY A 138 13.92 -0.75 -3.96
C GLY A 138 12.74 0.11 -4.38
N LEU A 139 12.02 0.71 -3.43
CA LEU A 139 10.88 1.58 -3.74
C LEU A 139 11.31 3.02 -4.04
N VAL A 140 12.47 3.43 -3.53
CA VAL A 140 13.07 4.75 -3.72
C VAL A 140 14.55 4.58 -4.11
N ASP A 141 15.04 5.41 -5.03
CA ASP A 141 16.46 5.42 -5.40
C ASP A 141 17.32 6.11 -4.32
N GLU A 142 18.56 5.63 -4.16
CA GLU A 142 19.55 6.28 -3.27
C GLU A 142 19.78 7.76 -3.61
N ALA A 143 19.64 8.13 -4.88
CA ALA A 143 19.82 9.49 -5.37
C ALA A 143 18.57 10.39 -5.23
N ALA A 144 17.38 9.81 -5.07
CA ALA A 144 16.11 10.53 -5.09
C ALA A 144 15.80 11.15 -3.73
N GLY A 145 16.36 12.32 -3.42
CA GLY A 145 16.11 13.04 -2.15
C GLY A 145 17.31 13.78 -1.54
N ARG A 146 18.33 14.12 -2.36
CA ARG A 146 19.34 15.14 -2.05
C ARG A 146 19.01 16.44 -2.75
#